data_AF-A0A923QXT4-F1
#
_entry.id   AF-A0A923QXT4-F1
#
_cell.length_a   1.000
_cell.length_b   1.000
_cell.length_c   1.000
_cell.angle_alpha   90.00
_cell.angle_beta   90.00
_cell.angle_gamma   90.00
#
_symmetry.space_group_name_H-M   'P 1'
#
loop_
_entity.id
_entity.type
_entity.pdbx_description
1 polymer ?
#
loop_
_entity_poly.entity_id
_entity_poly.type
_entity_poly.pdbx_seq_one_letter_code
_entity_poly.pdbx_strand_id
1 'polypeptide(L)'
;MQKVKLILSLAFALMSLSANAQDPNFHIYLCFGQSNMEGMGTIEAQDRITNPRVKMLQDQTCSNLNRTYATWYTAAPPLNRCWSGLGPADY
;
A
#
# COMPACT_ATOMS: atom_id res chain seq x y z
N MET A 1 -38.38 -27.22 6.06
CA MET A 1 -37.61 -26.18 5.34
C MET A 1 -36.96 -25.15 6.27
N GLN A 2 -37.64 -24.59 7.28
CA GLN A 2 -37.04 -23.61 8.21
C GLN A 2 -35.81 -24.12 8.99
N LYS A 3 -35.86 -25.36 9.50
CA LYS A 3 -34.72 -25.97 10.22
C LYS A 3 -33.46 -26.10 9.36
N VAL A 4 -33.63 -26.47 8.08
CA VAL A 4 -32.51 -26.58 7.11
C VAL A 4 -31.91 -25.21 6.82
N LYS A 5 -32.74 -24.18 6.65
CA LYS A 5 -32.28 -22.79 6.49
C LYS A 5 -31.49 -22.34 7.72
N LEU A 6 -31.98 -22.64 8.93
CA LEU A 6 -31.30 -22.28 10.17
C LEU A 6 -29.92 -22.96 10.31
N ILE A 7 -29.83 -24.23 9.95
CA ILE A 7 -28.56 -24.99 9.96
C ILE A 7 -27.56 -24.39 8.95
N LEU A 8 -28.00 -24.05 7.74
CA LEU A 8 -27.17 -23.42 6.72
C LEU A 8 -26.67 -22.04 7.16
N SER A 9 -27.54 -21.21 7.74
CA SER A 9 -27.15 -19.90 8.28
C SER A 9 -26.11 -20.00 9.39
N LEU A 10 -26.29 -20.97 10.30
CA LEU A 10 -25.36 -21.17 11.42
C LEU A 10 -24.00 -21.70 10.94
N ALA A 11 -23.99 -22.63 9.98
CA ALA A 11 -22.75 -23.11 9.36
C ALA A 11 -21.98 -22.00 8.65
N PHE A 12 -22.68 -21.11 7.94
CA PHE A 12 -22.07 -19.95 7.30
C PHE A 12 -21.45 -18.97 8.31
N ALA A 13 -22.18 -18.68 9.40
CA ALA A 13 -21.67 -17.82 10.49
C ALA A 13 -20.43 -18.41 11.19
N LEU A 14 -20.40 -19.74 11.39
CA LEU A 14 -19.24 -20.44 11.95
C LEU A 14 -18.02 -20.38 11.03
N MET A 15 -18.20 -20.50 9.71
CA MET A 15 -17.09 -20.39 8.74
C MET A 15 -16.49 -18.98 8.70
N SER A 16 -17.30 -17.93 8.91
CA SER A 16 -16.80 -16.55 8.95
C SER A 16 -15.88 -16.24 10.13
N LEU A 17 -15.93 -17.02 11.22
CA LEU A 17 -15.05 -16.82 12.40
C LEU A 17 -13.59 -17.22 12.13
N SER A 18 -13.34 -18.06 11.12
CA SER A 18 -11.99 -18.53 10.74
C SER A 18 -11.35 -17.74 9.60
N ALA A 19 -12.04 -16.75 9.04
CA ALA A 19 -11.51 -15.95 7.93
C ALA A 19 -10.52 -14.90 8.45
N ASN A 20 -9.24 -15.07 8.13
CA ASN A 20 -8.21 -14.08 8.37
C ASN A 20 -7.77 -13.48 7.03
N ALA A 21 -7.96 -12.17 6.86
CA ALA A 21 -7.54 -11.45 5.65
C ALA A 21 -6.13 -10.86 5.77
N GLN A 22 -5.55 -10.80 6.98
CA GLN A 22 -4.22 -10.25 7.19
C GLN A 22 -3.13 -11.26 6.81
N ASP A 23 -2.21 -10.86 5.94
CA ASP A 23 -0.94 -11.56 5.73
C ASP A 23 0.06 -11.09 6.80
N PRO A 24 0.54 -11.97 7.70
CA PRO A 24 1.49 -11.59 8.74
C PRO A 24 2.84 -11.10 8.20
N ASN A 25 3.16 -11.35 6.93
CA ASN A 25 4.37 -10.89 6.26
C ASN A 25 4.16 -9.60 5.46
N PHE A 26 2.95 -9.03 5.47
CA PHE A 26 2.66 -7.76 4.82
C PHE A 26 2.68 -6.62 5.85
N HIS A 27 3.83 -5.94 5.92
CA HIS A 27 4.07 -4.86 6.87
C HIS A 27 3.66 -3.53 6.26
N ILE A 28 2.84 -2.77 6.98
CA ILE A 28 2.42 -1.42 6.58
C ILE A 28 3.13 -0.41 7.47
N TYR A 29 3.84 0.52 6.83
CA TYR A 29 4.50 1.64 7.49
C TYR A 29 3.83 2.93 7.04
N LEU A 30 3.41 3.75 8.01
CA LEU A 30 2.87 5.08 7.74
C LEU A 30 3.98 6.12 7.97
N CYS A 31 4.56 6.63 6.89
CA CYS A 31 5.58 7.66 6.94
C CYS A 31 4.91 9.05 6.93
N PHE A 32 4.89 9.74 8.07
CA PHE A 32 4.35 11.09 8.20
C PHE A 32 5.43 12.07 8.67
N GLY A 33 5.30 13.34 8.29
CA GLY A 33 6.26 14.38 8.66
C GLY A 33 5.93 15.71 7.98
N GLN A 34 6.87 16.66 8.07
CA GLN A 34 6.79 17.96 7.40
C GLN A 34 7.42 17.89 5.99
N SER A 35 7.83 19.02 5.41
CA SER A 35 8.40 19.13 4.07
C SER A 35 9.60 18.19 3.83
N ASN A 36 10.43 17.92 4.84
CA ASN A 36 11.53 16.96 4.69
C ASN A 36 11.03 15.53 4.40
N MET A 37 9.84 15.14 4.87
CA MET A 37 9.23 13.84 4.56
C MET A 37 8.60 13.80 3.16
N GLU A 38 8.17 14.96 2.63
CA GLU A 38 7.77 15.07 1.22
C GLU A 38 8.95 14.79 0.28
N GLY A 39 10.12 15.28 0.67
CA GLY A 39 11.39 15.00 0.00
C GLY A 39 11.69 15.97 -1.14
N MET A 40 12.89 16.54 -1.13
CA MET A 40 13.39 17.45 -2.18
C MET A 40 14.81 17.08 -2.64
N GLY A 41 15.31 15.92 -2.20
CA GLY A 41 16.62 15.42 -2.61
C GLY A 41 16.65 15.10 -4.10
N THR A 42 17.78 15.34 -4.75
CA THR A 42 17.98 14.95 -6.15
C THR A 42 17.92 13.44 -6.29
N ILE A 43 17.08 12.95 -7.20
CA ILE A 43 16.97 11.51 -7.50
C ILE A 43 18.12 11.13 -8.45
N GLU A 44 18.96 10.20 -8.01
CA GLU A 44 20.10 9.69 -8.76
C GLU A 44 19.76 8.32 -9.41
N ALA A 45 20.71 7.77 -10.19
CA ALA A 45 20.50 6.49 -10.85
C ALA A 45 20.37 5.33 -9.86
N GLN A 46 21.07 5.39 -8.73
CA GLN A 46 21.05 4.35 -7.70
C GLN A 46 19.69 4.23 -6.99
N ASP A 47 18.98 5.35 -6.79
CA ASP A 47 17.67 5.36 -6.13
C ASP A 47 16.58 4.73 -7.00
N ARG A 48 16.83 4.54 -8.30
CA ARG A 48 15.89 3.91 -9.24
C ARG A 48 15.93 2.39 -9.21
N ILE A 49 16.82 1.80 -8.42
CA ILE A 49 16.88 0.35 -8.22
C ILE A 49 15.73 -0.03 -7.28
N THR A 50 14.74 -0.74 -7.83
CA THR A 50 13.52 -1.10 -7.10
C THR A 50 13.53 -2.54 -6.60
N ASN A 51 12.71 -2.82 -5.58
CA ASN A 51 12.46 -4.17 -5.09
C ASN A 51 10.96 -4.49 -5.18
N PRO A 52 10.54 -5.56 -5.89
CA PRO A 52 9.13 -5.86 -6.10
C PRO A 52 8.35 -6.16 -4.81
N ARG A 53 9.02 -6.46 -3.69
CA ARG A 53 8.40 -6.65 -2.37
C ARG A 53 8.07 -5.34 -1.64
N VAL A 54 8.71 -4.24 -2.00
CA VAL A 54 8.44 -2.93 -1.39
C VAL A 54 7.36 -2.26 -2.23
N LYS A 55 6.20 -2.04 -1.61
CA LYS A 55 5.04 -1.45 -2.27
C LYS A 55 4.78 -0.08 -1.68
N MET A 56 4.40 0.85 -2.54
CA MET A 56 3.92 2.18 -2.14
C MET A 56 2.44 2.29 -2.51
N LEU A 57 1.65 2.85 -1.59
CA LEU A 57 0.25 3.18 -1.85
C LEU A 57 0.19 4.61 -2.35
N GLN A 58 -0.43 4.82 -3.51
CA GLN A 58 -0.54 6.15 -4.09
C GLN A 58 -1.60 6.98 -3.36
N ASP A 59 -1.20 8.14 -2.82
CA ASP A 59 -2.05 9.06 -2.05
C ASP A 59 -2.82 10.07 -2.93
N GLN A 60 -2.38 10.28 -4.18
CA GLN A 60 -3.04 11.10 -5.20
C GLN A 60 -2.72 10.63 -6.62
N THR A 61 -3.59 10.88 -7.61
CA THR A 61 -3.28 10.54 -9.01
C THR A 61 -2.13 11.41 -9.55
N CYS A 62 -1.08 10.77 -10.08
CA CYS A 62 0.10 11.41 -10.68
C CYS A 62 0.25 11.00 -12.14
N SER A 63 -0.25 11.84 -13.06
CA SER A 63 -0.20 11.57 -14.50
C SER A 63 1.22 11.52 -15.06
N ASN A 64 2.14 12.34 -14.55
CA ASN A 64 3.54 12.37 -14.96
C ASN A 64 4.31 11.08 -14.62
N LEU A 65 3.87 10.35 -13.59
CA LEU A 65 4.46 9.07 -13.16
C LEU A 65 3.61 7.86 -13.59
N ASN A 66 2.48 8.10 -14.28
CA ASN A 66 1.48 7.08 -14.62
C ASN A 66 0.99 6.27 -13.40
N ARG A 67 0.66 6.96 -12.29
CA ARG A 67 0.15 6.36 -11.05
C ARG A 67 -1.24 6.89 -10.72
N THR A 68 -2.13 6.03 -10.24
CA THR A 68 -3.52 6.38 -9.91
C THR A 68 -3.78 6.28 -8.41
N TYR A 69 -4.64 7.15 -7.89
CA TYR A 69 -5.03 7.17 -6.47
C TYR A 69 -5.44 5.79 -5.94
N ALA A 70 -5.04 5.48 -4.71
CA ALA A 70 -5.40 4.26 -3.98
C ALA A 70 -4.97 2.96 -4.68
N THR A 71 -3.93 3.01 -5.51
CA THR A 71 -3.32 1.82 -6.10
C THR A 71 -1.97 1.53 -5.48
N TRP A 72 -1.70 0.24 -5.29
CA TRP A 72 -0.38 -0.24 -4.88
C TRP A 72 0.51 -0.43 -6.10
N TYR A 73 1.74 0.07 -6.03
CA TYR A 73 2.75 -0.12 -7.05
C TYR A 73 4.10 -0.47 -6.41
N THR A 74 5.02 -1.03 -7.18
CA THR A 74 6.40 -1.25 -6.72
C THR A 74 7.03 0.11 -6.42
N ALA A 75 7.51 0.31 -5.20
CA ALA A 75 8.07 1.59 -4.75
C ALA A 75 9.20 2.05 -5.69
N ALA A 76 9.11 3.30 -6.14
CA ALA A 76 10.09 3.95 -7.00
C ALA A 76 10.04 5.47 -6.77
N PRO A 77 11.18 6.16 -6.65
CA PRO A 77 11.21 7.58 -6.34
C PRO A 77 10.60 8.43 -7.47
N PRO A 78 9.93 9.56 -7.15
CA PRO A 78 9.59 9.99 -5.79
C PRO A 78 8.45 9.17 -5.18
N LEU A 79 8.47 8.95 -3.86
CA LEU A 79 7.45 8.17 -3.16
C LEU A 79 6.24 8.99 -2.70
N ASN A 80 6.44 10.23 -2.24
CA ASN A 80 5.39 11.01 -1.57
C ASN A 80 4.48 11.77 -2.56
N ARG A 81 5.04 12.62 -3.45
CA ARG A 81 4.25 13.45 -4.38
C ARG A 81 4.69 13.28 -5.82
N CYS A 82 3.82 13.72 -6.74
CA CYS A 82 4.05 13.59 -8.18
C CYS A 82 5.34 14.24 -8.67
N TRP A 83 5.76 15.33 -8.03
CA TRP A 83 6.90 16.16 -8.46
C TRP A 83 7.95 16.36 -7.37
N SER A 84 7.90 15.56 -6.29
CA SER A 84 8.88 15.66 -5.21
C SER A 84 10.19 14.97 -5.59
N GLY A 85 11.18 15.11 -4.70
CA GLY A 85 12.46 14.41 -4.78
C GLY A 85 12.52 13.22 -3.83
N LEU A 86 13.75 12.88 -3.43
CA LEU A 86 14.01 11.91 -2.36
C LEU A 86 13.63 12.48 -1.00
N GLY A 87 12.92 11.68 -0.21
CA GLY A 87 12.68 11.87 1.21
C GLY A 87 13.28 10.73 2.04
N PRO A 88 13.19 10.81 3.37
CA PRO A 88 13.68 9.76 4.27
C PRO A 88 13.06 8.38 4.04
N ALA A 89 11.84 8.30 3.52
CA ALA A 89 11.15 7.04 3.25
C ALA A 89 11.65 6.31 1.98
N ASP A 90 12.48 6.96 1.17
CA ASP A 90 13.15 6.34 0.02
C ASP A 90 14.32 5.43 0.44
N TYR A 91 14.69 5.42 1.73
CA TYR A 91 15.77 4.62 2.35
C TYR A 91 15.26 3.82 3.56
#